data_AF-A0A651GPJ0-F1
#
_entry.id   AF-A0A651GPJ0-F1
#
_cell.length_a   1.000
_cell.length_b   1.000
_cell.length_c   1.000
_cell.angle_alpha   90.00
_cell.angle_beta   90.00
_cell.angle_gamma   90.00
#
_symmetry.space_group_name_H-M   'P 1'
#
loop_
_entity.id
_entity.type
_entity.pdbx_description
1 polymer ?
#
loop_
_entity_poly.entity_id
_entity_poly.type
_entity_poly.pdbx_seq_one_letter_code
_entity_poly.pdbx_strand_id
1 'polypeptide(L)'
;MIEARAIEHAQREIVNAIKRLGLTPREDELDQLGRAIENAIASATGGGESEAFATLETLRSILRFYPETTTADGRLSISSPSSGTIFIAPTGSVVHRSIHEHVISDIPDVGRTFSTLANKVYHLRQDLSTGAFSLKDLADGDYNSAGVPEGHASFDSDFDDAIHARIVTNSSNVADIAALSNRTSLRAHGEEFFGGNQLAFEDDKLPSAITNFVTKTIDWARTPKTCSMSALNDFAQNAPSGTEANAGVRALSRYSVAVWWQSKASDLAIIGWNAAD
;
A
#
# COMPACT_ATOMS: atom_id res chain seq x y z
N MET A 1 -9.01 -44.88 -33.50
CA MET A 1 -8.93 -45.91 -32.43
C MET A 1 -7.94 -45.38 -31.41
N ILE A 2 -8.39 -45.08 -30.19
CA ILE A 2 -7.45 -44.77 -29.10
C ILE A 2 -6.75 -46.08 -28.76
N GLU A 3 -5.41 -46.10 -28.72
CA GLU A 3 -4.67 -47.31 -28.34
C GLU A 3 -5.02 -47.72 -26.90
N ALA A 4 -5.28 -49.00 -26.67
CA ALA A 4 -5.66 -49.53 -25.35
C ALA A 4 -4.67 -49.16 -24.23
N ARG A 5 -3.38 -49.01 -24.58
CA ARG A 5 -2.33 -48.56 -23.65
C ARG A 5 -2.56 -47.16 -23.09
N ALA A 6 -3.15 -46.25 -23.88
CA ALA A 6 -3.42 -44.88 -23.43
C ALA A 6 -4.50 -44.85 -22.33
N ILE A 7 -5.47 -45.76 -22.40
CA ILE A 7 -6.54 -45.91 -21.39
C ILE A 7 -5.96 -46.51 -20.10
N GLU A 8 -5.18 -47.59 -20.22
CA GLU A 8 -4.58 -48.27 -19.07
C GLU A 8 -3.62 -47.37 -18.28
N HIS A 9 -2.84 -46.52 -18.97
CA HIS A 9 -1.95 -45.56 -18.33
C HIS A 9 -2.72 -44.52 -17.50
N ALA A 10 -3.76 -43.91 -18.07
CA ALA A 10 -4.57 -42.93 -17.35
C ALA A 10 -5.28 -43.54 -16.13
N GLN A 11 -5.82 -44.76 -16.27
CA GLN A 11 -6.44 -45.48 -15.16
C GLN A 11 -5.44 -45.78 -14.04
N ARG A 12 -4.22 -46.21 -14.39
CA ARG A 12 -3.15 -46.49 -13.42
C ARG A 12 -2.68 -45.22 -12.70
N GLU A 13 -2.60 -44.08 -13.38
CA GLU A 13 -2.33 -42.78 -12.74
C GLU A 13 -3.44 -42.38 -11.75
N ILE A 14 -4.71 -42.54 -12.12
CA ILE A 14 -5.85 -42.26 -11.23
C ILE A 14 -5.80 -43.14 -9.97
N VAL A 15 -5.57 -44.44 -10.13
CA VAL A 15 -5.43 -45.39 -9.00
C VAL A 15 -4.26 -45.01 -8.09
N ASN A 16 -3.13 -44.56 -8.67
CA ASN A 16 -1.98 -44.10 -7.90
C ASN A 16 -2.29 -42.80 -7.14
N ALA A 17 -3.04 -41.87 -7.74
CA ALA A 17 -3.47 -40.64 -7.07
C ALA A 17 -4.38 -40.93 -5.87
N ILE A 18 -5.36 -41.83 -6.02
CA ILE A 18 -6.25 -42.26 -4.93
C ILE A 18 -5.45 -42.83 -3.75
N LYS A 19 -4.46 -43.70 -4.03
CA LYS A 19 -3.56 -44.27 -3.01
C LYS A 19 -2.73 -43.21 -2.31
N ARG A 20 -2.14 -42.26 -3.06
CA ARG A 20 -1.33 -41.16 -2.49
C ARG A 20 -2.14 -40.25 -1.58
N LEU A 21 -3.42 -40.07 -1.88
CA LEU A 21 -4.37 -39.30 -1.08
C LEU A 21 -4.98 -40.12 0.07
N GLY A 22 -4.46 -41.32 0.34
CA GLY A 22 -4.79 -42.11 1.53
C GLY A 22 -6.06 -42.96 1.42
N LEU A 23 -6.69 -43.06 0.25
CA LEU A 23 -7.82 -43.97 0.02
C LEU A 23 -7.37 -45.30 -0.60
N THR A 24 -8.05 -46.38 -0.21
CA THR A 24 -7.87 -47.70 -0.83
C THR A 24 -8.74 -47.77 -2.08
N PRO A 25 -8.18 -47.99 -3.29
CA PRO A 25 -8.95 -48.06 -4.52
C PRO A 25 -9.91 -49.24 -4.54
N ARG A 26 -11.08 -49.05 -5.16
CA ARG A 26 -12.10 -50.08 -5.39
C ARG A 26 -12.65 -49.92 -6.80
N GLU A 27 -12.86 -51.04 -7.48
CA GLU A 27 -13.23 -51.08 -8.89
C GLU A 27 -14.71 -50.73 -9.13
N ASP A 28 -15.52 -50.73 -8.07
CA ASP A 28 -16.97 -50.49 -8.09
C ASP A 28 -17.37 -49.03 -7.78
N GLU A 29 -16.43 -48.17 -7.41
CA GLU A 29 -16.67 -46.78 -7.04
C GLU A 29 -16.03 -45.84 -8.08
N LEU A 30 -16.84 -45.15 -8.88
CA LEU A 30 -16.38 -44.23 -9.94
C LEU A 30 -16.00 -42.84 -9.42
N ASP A 31 -16.33 -42.52 -8.17
CA ASP A 31 -16.15 -41.21 -7.53
C ASP A 31 -14.92 -41.15 -6.60
N GLN A 32 -14.11 -42.20 -6.54
CA GLN A 32 -13.03 -42.33 -5.57
C GLN A 32 -11.96 -41.25 -5.65
N LEU A 33 -11.63 -40.80 -6.86
CA LEU A 33 -10.66 -39.72 -7.02
C LEU A 33 -11.18 -38.41 -6.40
N GLY A 34 -12.47 -38.11 -6.61
CA GLY A 34 -13.13 -36.95 -6.02
C GLY A 34 -13.11 -37.01 -4.49
N ARG A 35 -13.57 -38.13 -3.93
CA ARG A 35 -13.55 -38.37 -2.47
C ARG A 35 -12.15 -38.34 -1.87
N ALA A 36 -11.14 -38.83 -2.59
CA ALA A 36 -9.75 -38.80 -2.14
C ALA A 36 -9.24 -37.35 -2.04
N ILE A 37 -9.58 -36.51 -3.02
CA ILE A 37 -9.23 -35.09 -3.03
C ILE A 37 -9.96 -34.36 -1.90
N GLU A 38 -11.26 -34.61 -1.72
CA GLU A 38 -12.05 -34.01 -0.64
C GLU A 38 -11.52 -34.39 0.74
N ASN A 39 -11.17 -35.65 0.97
CA ASN A 39 -10.56 -36.11 2.23
C ASN A 39 -9.21 -35.45 2.50
N ALA A 40 -8.37 -35.30 1.47
CA ALA A 40 -7.08 -34.63 1.62
C ALA A 40 -7.25 -33.14 1.95
N ILE A 41 -8.21 -32.46 1.31
CA ILE A 41 -8.57 -31.07 1.61
C ILE A 41 -9.11 -30.96 3.05
N ALA A 42 -10.06 -31.82 3.44
CA ALA A 42 -10.63 -31.85 4.77
C ALA A 42 -9.56 -32.10 5.85
N SER A 43 -8.63 -33.03 5.60
CA SER A 43 -7.50 -33.31 6.50
C SER A 43 -6.54 -32.12 6.63
N ALA A 44 -6.36 -31.33 5.57
CA ALA A 44 -5.48 -30.15 5.59
C ALA A 44 -6.14 -28.91 6.19
N THR A 45 -7.49 -28.85 6.19
CA THR A 45 -8.26 -27.64 6.53
C THR A 45 -9.13 -27.77 7.79
N GLY A 46 -9.20 -28.95 8.42
CA GLY A 46 -9.93 -29.18 9.67
C GLY A 46 -11.34 -29.75 9.52
N GLY A 47 -11.74 -30.17 8.31
CA GLY A 47 -13.03 -30.78 8.01
C GLY A 47 -14.16 -29.78 7.72
N GLY A 48 -15.10 -30.16 6.85
CA GLY A 48 -16.26 -29.38 6.41
C GLY A 48 -16.81 -29.93 5.09
N GLU A 49 -18.07 -29.65 4.75
CA GLU A 49 -18.60 -29.99 3.42
C GLU A 49 -17.88 -29.16 2.35
N SER A 50 -17.60 -29.75 1.19
CA SER A 50 -16.84 -29.12 0.10
C SER A 50 -17.49 -27.82 -0.41
N GLU A 51 -18.80 -27.68 -0.26
CA GLU A 51 -19.57 -26.46 -0.56
C GLU A 51 -19.32 -25.30 0.42
N ALA A 52 -18.66 -25.55 1.55
CA ALA A 52 -18.36 -24.54 2.57
C ALA A 52 -16.97 -23.87 2.41
N PHE A 53 -16.14 -24.32 1.46
CA PHE A 53 -14.83 -23.72 1.23
C PHE A 53 -14.93 -22.52 0.28
N ALA A 54 -14.60 -21.33 0.79
CA ALA A 54 -14.42 -20.17 -0.06
C ALA A 54 -13.16 -20.34 -0.92
N THR A 55 -13.28 -20.20 -2.24
CA THR A 55 -12.11 -20.19 -3.14
C THR A 55 -11.24 -18.97 -2.85
N LEU A 56 -9.95 -19.03 -3.18
CA LEU A 56 -9.05 -17.86 -3.05
C LEU A 56 -9.62 -16.65 -3.81
N GLU A 57 -10.23 -16.87 -4.97
CA GLU A 57 -10.90 -15.83 -5.76
C GLU A 57 -12.10 -15.23 -5.02
N THR A 58 -12.93 -16.07 -4.39
CA THR A 58 -14.05 -15.60 -3.54
C THR A 58 -13.54 -14.77 -2.38
N LEU A 59 -12.52 -15.26 -1.66
CA LEU A 59 -11.90 -14.53 -0.55
C LEU A 59 -11.28 -13.20 -1.01
N ARG A 60 -10.61 -13.19 -2.16
CA ARG A 60 -10.06 -11.97 -2.80
C ARG A 60 -11.13 -11.01 -3.26
N SER A 61 -12.40 -11.41 -3.39
CA SER A 61 -13.48 -10.47 -3.69
C SER A 61 -14.05 -9.81 -2.43
N ILE A 62 -14.10 -10.54 -1.29
CA ILE A 62 -14.78 -10.08 -0.08
C ILE A 62 -13.87 -9.44 0.97
N LEU A 63 -12.60 -9.84 1.06
CA LEU A 63 -11.69 -9.37 2.10
C LEU A 63 -11.20 -7.95 1.81
N ARG A 64 -11.47 -7.01 2.71
CA ARG A 64 -11.10 -5.58 2.54
C ARG A 64 -9.85 -5.23 3.32
N PHE A 65 -8.76 -5.95 3.04
CA PHE A 65 -7.44 -5.63 3.56
C PHE A 65 -6.62 -4.93 2.48
N TYR A 66 -6.05 -3.79 2.85
CA TYR A 66 -5.15 -3.06 1.96
C TYR A 66 -3.88 -3.87 1.66
N PRO A 67 -3.22 -3.62 0.52
CA PRO A 67 -1.94 -4.23 0.21
C PRO A 67 -0.87 -3.92 1.24
N GLU A 68 0.01 -4.90 1.45
CA GLU A 68 1.14 -4.80 2.36
C GLU A 68 2.43 -5.25 1.68
N THR A 69 3.41 -4.35 1.65
CA THR A 69 4.76 -4.71 1.24
C THR A 69 5.49 -5.33 2.44
N THR A 70 6.11 -6.49 2.24
CA THR A 70 6.69 -7.32 3.32
C THR A 70 8.01 -6.80 3.90
N THR A 71 8.54 -5.69 3.37
CA THR A 71 9.77 -5.06 3.87
C THR A 71 9.55 -4.34 5.21
N ALA A 72 10.64 -4.17 5.96
CA ALA A 72 10.61 -3.61 7.30
C ALA A 72 10.06 -2.17 7.39
N ASP A 73 10.10 -1.41 6.29
CA ASP A 73 9.53 -0.06 6.14
C ASP A 73 8.24 -0.05 5.30
N GLY A 74 7.81 -1.20 4.77
CA GLY A 74 6.65 -1.33 3.89
C GLY A 74 6.86 -0.73 2.50
N ARG A 75 8.11 -0.54 2.06
CA ARG A 75 8.44 0.06 0.74
C ARG A 75 9.13 -0.93 -0.17
N LEU A 76 8.84 -0.84 -1.46
CA LEU A 76 9.64 -1.53 -2.49
C LEU A 76 10.93 -0.76 -2.77
N SER A 77 11.99 -1.48 -3.14
CA SER A 77 13.24 -0.86 -3.57
C SER A 77 13.14 -0.44 -5.04
N ILE A 78 13.07 0.87 -5.27
CA ILE A 78 12.85 1.49 -6.58
C ILE A 78 13.99 2.46 -6.84
N SER A 79 14.54 2.42 -8.06
CA SER A 79 15.71 3.20 -8.44
C SER A 79 15.62 3.72 -9.88
N SER A 80 16.50 4.67 -10.23
CA SER A 80 16.69 5.13 -11.60
C SER A 80 18.14 4.82 -12.02
N PRO A 81 18.39 3.65 -12.64
CA PRO A 81 19.76 3.22 -12.98
C PRO A 81 20.39 4.12 -14.07
N SER A 82 19.58 4.81 -14.85
CA SER A 82 19.97 5.80 -15.84
C SER A 82 18.84 6.81 -16.04
N SER A 83 19.19 8.01 -16.53
CA SER A 83 18.19 9.02 -16.91
C SER A 83 17.16 8.42 -17.87
N GLY A 84 15.88 8.70 -17.62
CA GLY A 84 14.78 8.16 -18.40
C GLY A 84 14.36 6.73 -18.06
N THR A 85 14.95 6.08 -17.05
CA THR A 85 14.60 4.71 -16.67
C THR A 85 14.27 4.61 -15.19
N ILE A 86 13.20 3.88 -14.86
CA ILE A 86 12.83 3.46 -13.52
C ILE A 86 12.91 1.94 -13.44
N PHE A 87 13.45 1.43 -12.34
CA PHE A 87 13.63 0.00 -12.10
C PHE A 87 13.20 -0.39 -10.68
N ILE A 88 12.42 -1.46 -10.57
CA ILE A 88 12.03 -2.10 -9.32
C ILE A 88 12.98 -3.28 -9.06
N ALA A 89 13.71 -3.26 -7.95
CA ALA A 89 14.60 -4.36 -7.60
C ALA A 89 13.81 -5.67 -7.38
N PRO A 90 14.38 -6.84 -7.71
CA PRO A 90 13.73 -8.15 -7.54
C PRO A 90 13.75 -8.61 -6.07
N THR A 91 13.37 -7.74 -5.14
CA THR A 91 13.42 -8.01 -3.70
C THR A 91 12.08 -7.68 -3.03
N GLY A 92 11.73 -8.50 -2.04
CA GLY A 92 10.49 -8.38 -1.30
C GLY A 92 9.28 -8.92 -2.05
N SER A 93 8.11 -8.62 -1.50
CA SER A 93 6.82 -9.04 -2.03
C SER A 93 5.72 -8.08 -1.59
N VAL A 94 4.58 -8.16 -2.28
CA VAL A 94 3.36 -7.43 -1.93
C VAL A 94 2.25 -8.43 -1.67
N VAL A 95 1.69 -8.42 -0.46
CA VAL A 95 0.59 -9.28 -0.06
C VAL A 95 -0.73 -8.59 -0.39
N HIS A 96 -1.48 -9.18 -1.32
CA HIS A 96 -2.83 -8.81 -1.70
C HIS A 96 -3.85 -9.42 -0.73
N ARG A 97 -4.63 -8.53 -0.09
CA ARG A 97 -5.72 -8.88 0.85
C ARG A 97 -5.31 -9.85 1.97
N SER A 98 -4.04 -9.82 2.37
CA SER A 98 -3.43 -10.71 3.38
C SER A 98 -3.47 -12.22 3.07
N ILE A 99 -3.80 -12.61 1.83
CA ILE A 99 -4.02 -14.03 1.46
C ILE A 99 -3.29 -14.47 0.19
N HIS A 100 -2.80 -13.53 -0.62
CA HIS A 100 -2.10 -13.83 -1.86
C HIS A 100 -0.84 -12.97 -1.95
N GLU A 101 0.28 -13.56 -2.33
CA GLU A 101 1.57 -12.87 -2.36
C GLU A 101 2.08 -12.73 -3.79
N HIS A 102 2.44 -11.51 -4.17
CA HIS A 102 3.17 -11.21 -5.39
C HIS A 102 4.65 -11.06 -5.06
N VAL A 103 5.45 -12.09 -5.34
CA VAL A 103 6.89 -12.07 -5.15
C VAL A 103 7.53 -11.29 -6.30
N ILE A 104 8.30 -10.25 -5.98
CA ILE A 104 8.81 -9.32 -7.00
C ILE A 104 9.85 -9.98 -7.92
N SER A 105 10.60 -10.96 -7.42
CA SER A 105 11.56 -11.73 -8.22
C SER A 105 10.91 -12.59 -9.31
N ASP A 106 9.63 -12.92 -9.17
CA ASP A 106 8.90 -13.74 -10.15
C ASP A 106 8.43 -12.91 -11.35
N ILE A 107 8.45 -11.58 -11.21
CA ILE A 107 8.11 -10.65 -12.29
C ILE A 107 9.36 -10.44 -13.16
N PRO A 108 9.27 -10.66 -14.49
CA PRO A 108 10.42 -10.50 -15.38
C PRO A 108 10.88 -9.03 -15.41
N ASP A 109 12.15 -8.79 -15.74
CA ASP A 109 12.75 -7.45 -15.74
C ASP A 109 11.97 -6.45 -16.60
N VAL A 110 11.40 -6.89 -17.73
CA VAL A 110 10.55 -6.05 -18.60
C VAL A 110 9.28 -5.56 -17.89
N GLY A 111 8.76 -6.33 -16.92
CA GLY A 111 7.62 -5.96 -16.08
C GLY A 111 8.01 -5.11 -14.85
N ARG A 112 9.31 -4.86 -14.66
CA ARG A 112 9.86 -4.06 -13.54
C ARG A 112 10.69 -2.85 -14.01
N THR A 113 10.77 -2.63 -15.32
CA THR A 113 11.54 -1.55 -15.93
C THR A 113 10.62 -0.65 -16.75
N PHE A 114 10.67 0.65 -16.50
CA PHE A 114 9.78 1.63 -17.13
C PHE A 114 10.58 2.78 -17.72
N SER A 115 10.18 3.24 -18.90
CA SER A 115 10.69 4.47 -19.49
C SER A 115 9.95 5.69 -18.95
N THR A 116 10.67 6.78 -18.75
CA THR A 116 10.12 8.09 -18.37
C THR A 116 10.45 9.15 -19.40
N LEU A 117 9.63 10.19 -19.45
CA LEU A 117 9.88 11.45 -20.14
C LEU A 117 10.22 12.56 -19.14
N ALA A 118 10.97 13.57 -19.59
CA ALA A 118 11.38 14.72 -18.81
C ALA A 118 10.21 15.62 -18.38
N ASN A 119 10.34 16.33 -17.25
CA ASN A 119 9.36 17.26 -16.69
C ASN A 119 7.98 16.63 -16.44
N LYS A 120 7.95 15.42 -15.90
CA LYS A 120 6.73 14.66 -15.64
C LYS A 120 6.63 14.23 -14.20
N VAL A 121 5.41 13.93 -13.78
CA VAL A 121 5.11 13.34 -12.48
C VAL A 121 4.38 12.03 -12.74
N TYR A 122 4.89 10.94 -12.18
CA TYR A 122 4.33 9.62 -12.34
C TYR A 122 3.97 8.98 -11.01
N HIS A 123 2.97 8.10 -11.07
CA HIS A 123 2.70 7.10 -10.04
C HIS A 123 3.13 5.73 -10.56
N LEU A 124 4.02 5.06 -9.82
CA LEU A 124 4.26 3.63 -10.03
C LEU A 124 3.16 2.86 -9.31
N ARG A 125 2.30 2.18 -10.07
CA ARG A 125 1.18 1.41 -9.53
C ARG A 125 1.34 -0.08 -9.82
N GLN A 126 0.69 -0.90 -9.00
CA GLN A 126 0.55 -2.32 -9.22
C GLN A 126 -0.93 -2.69 -9.17
N ASP A 127 -1.41 -3.30 -10.26
CA ASP A 127 -2.70 -3.98 -10.27
C ASP A 127 -2.52 -5.33 -9.56
N LEU A 128 -3.11 -5.47 -8.38
CA LEU A 128 -2.96 -6.66 -7.55
C LEU A 128 -3.84 -7.82 -8.01
N SER A 129 -4.80 -7.57 -8.90
CA SER A 129 -5.57 -8.65 -9.51
C SER A 129 -4.67 -9.51 -10.41
N THR A 130 -3.75 -8.86 -11.14
CA THR A 130 -2.82 -9.46 -12.10
C THR A 130 -1.37 -9.54 -11.60
N GLY A 131 -1.01 -8.76 -10.60
CA GLY A 131 0.36 -8.55 -10.13
C GLY A 131 1.20 -7.59 -10.99
N ALA A 132 0.63 -7.01 -12.05
CA ALA A 132 1.36 -6.22 -13.04
C ALA A 132 1.65 -4.80 -12.55
N PHE A 133 2.89 -4.35 -12.76
CA PHE A 133 3.27 -2.96 -12.53
C PHE A 133 2.99 -2.08 -13.75
N SER A 134 2.65 -0.82 -13.49
CA SER A 134 2.50 0.20 -14.52
C SER A 134 2.98 1.57 -14.02
N LEU A 135 3.54 2.36 -14.93
CA LEU A 135 3.91 3.74 -14.67
C LEU A 135 2.88 4.67 -15.29
N LYS A 136 2.19 5.45 -14.45
CA LYS A 136 1.07 6.31 -14.86
C LYS A 136 1.49 7.77 -14.80
N ASP A 137 1.42 8.49 -15.93
CA ASP A 137 1.69 9.93 -16.00
C ASP A 137 0.49 10.71 -15.43
N LEU A 138 0.73 11.58 -14.45
CA LEU A 138 -0.31 12.40 -13.82
C LEU A 138 -0.99 13.36 -14.81
N ALA A 139 -0.30 13.73 -15.90
CA ALA A 139 -0.85 14.61 -16.94
C ALA A 139 -1.62 13.84 -18.03
N ASP A 140 -1.67 12.51 -17.98
CA ASP A 140 -2.45 11.71 -18.90
C ASP A 140 -3.94 11.82 -18.58
N GLY A 141 -4.75 12.18 -19.57
CA GLY A 141 -6.20 12.35 -19.42
C GLY A 141 -6.96 11.05 -19.20
N ASP A 142 -6.41 9.90 -19.60
CA ASP A 142 -7.01 8.59 -19.31
C ASP A 142 -6.79 8.19 -17.85
N TYR A 143 -5.67 8.62 -17.27
CA TYR A 143 -5.31 8.34 -15.87
C TYR A 143 -5.89 9.38 -14.89
N ASN A 144 -5.83 10.66 -15.24
CA ASN A 144 -6.26 11.80 -14.44
C ASN A 144 -7.22 12.70 -15.24
N SER A 145 -8.37 12.14 -15.61
CA SER A 145 -9.39 12.84 -16.40
C SER A 145 -9.93 14.11 -15.75
N ALA A 146 -9.92 14.17 -14.41
CA ALA A 146 -10.36 15.32 -13.64
C ALA A 146 -9.27 16.40 -13.47
N GLY A 147 -8.03 16.14 -13.90
CA GLY A 147 -6.91 17.08 -13.74
C GLY A 147 -6.64 17.44 -12.28
N VAL A 148 -6.92 16.53 -11.34
CA VAL A 148 -6.73 16.78 -9.91
C VAL A 148 -5.23 16.78 -9.56
N PRO A 149 -4.83 17.52 -8.51
CA PRO A 149 -3.44 17.58 -8.10
C PRO A 149 -2.94 16.21 -7.61
N GLU A 150 -1.64 16.01 -7.72
CA GLU A 150 -0.92 14.78 -7.38
C GLU A 150 -1.25 14.21 -5.98
N GLY A 151 -1.33 15.09 -4.98
CA GLY A 151 -1.65 14.72 -3.59
C GLY A 151 -3.13 14.40 -3.34
N HIS A 152 -3.99 14.41 -4.35
CA HIS A 152 -5.43 14.16 -4.18
C HIS A 152 -5.71 12.71 -3.76
N ALA A 153 -6.67 12.53 -2.85
CA ALA A 153 -6.97 11.23 -2.24
C ALA A 153 -7.54 10.19 -3.23
N SER A 154 -8.03 10.61 -4.40
CA SER A 154 -8.46 9.68 -5.46
C SER A 154 -7.32 8.82 -6.03
N PHE A 155 -6.06 9.19 -5.78
CA PHE A 155 -4.91 8.38 -6.17
C PHE A 155 -4.44 7.43 -5.08
N ASP A 156 -5.09 7.39 -3.91
CA ASP A 156 -4.79 6.46 -2.83
C ASP A 156 -4.79 5.01 -3.32
N SER A 157 -3.91 4.19 -2.73
CA SER A 157 -4.03 2.74 -2.88
C SER A 157 -5.42 2.30 -2.40
N ASP A 158 -6.01 1.37 -3.12
CA ASP A 158 -7.21 0.66 -2.70
C ASP A 158 -6.87 -0.82 -2.43
N PHE A 159 -7.87 -1.68 -2.29
CA PHE A 159 -7.67 -3.11 -2.00
C PHE A 159 -7.02 -3.88 -3.16
N ASP A 160 -7.27 -3.49 -4.41
CA ASP A 160 -6.82 -4.21 -5.62
C ASP A 160 -5.81 -3.42 -6.46
N ASP A 161 -5.47 -2.20 -6.04
CA ASP A 161 -4.52 -1.34 -6.73
C ASP A 161 -3.64 -0.62 -5.71
N ALA A 162 -2.32 -0.77 -5.86
CA ALA A 162 -1.33 -0.22 -4.95
C ALA A 162 -0.46 0.84 -5.63
N ILE A 163 -0.33 2.03 -5.04
CA ILE A 163 0.71 3.00 -5.42
C ILE A 163 1.99 2.76 -4.62
N HIS A 164 3.11 2.54 -5.30
CA HIS A 164 4.39 2.19 -4.68
C HIS A 164 5.41 3.31 -4.67
N ALA A 165 5.31 4.27 -5.59
CA ALA A 165 6.17 5.45 -5.61
C ALA A 165 5.52 6.63 -6.33
N ARG A 166 5.89 7.83 -5.89
CA ARG A 166 5.84 9.05 -6.69
C ARG A 166 7.20 9.26 -7.36
N ILE A 167 7.19 9.53 -8.65
CA ILE A 167 8.40 9.77 -9.44
C ILE A 167 8.25 11.13 -10.12
N VAL A 168 9.19 12.05 -9.88
CA VAL A 168 9.22 13.37 -10.51
C VAL A 168 10.48 13.47 -11.37
N THR A 169 10.34 13.75 -12.65
CA THR A 169 11.47 13.92 -13.55
C THR A 169 11.74 15.39 -13.83
N ASN A 170 13.01 15.79 -13.82
CA ASN A 170 13.42 17.14 -14.19
C ASN A 170 13.60 17.30 -15.72
N SER A 171 14.12 18.44 -16.15
CA SER A 171 14.37 18.73 -17.58
C SER A 171 15.41 17.83 -18.23
N SER A 172 16.31 17.25 -17.44
CA SER A 172 17.32 16.27 -17.87
C SER A 172 16.84 14.83 -17.71
N ASN A 173 15.54 14.63 -17.43
CA ASN A 173 14.90 13.35 -17.18
C ASN A 173 15.52 12.52 -16.05
N VAL A 174 16.17 13.19 -15.09
CA VAL A 174 16.64 12.56 -13.85
C VAL A 174 15.45 12.46 -12.91
N ALA A 175 15.22 11.26 -12.39
CA ALA A 175 14.10 10.96 -11.51
C ALA A 175 14.44 11.24 -10.04
N ASP A 176 13.56 11.99 -9.38
CA ASP A 176 13.42 12.03 -7.93
C ASP A 176 12.31 11.05 -7.52
N ILE A 177 12.65 10.07 -6.67
CA ILE A 177 11.80 8.92 -6.36
C ILE A 177 11.44 8.95 -4.87
N ALA A 178 10.16 9.13 -4.56
CA ALA A 178 9.61 8.96 -3.22
C ALA A 178 8.87 7.62 -3.15
N ALA A 179 9.56 6.59 -2.62
CA ALA A 179 8.96 5.28 -2.38
C ALA A 179 7.94 5.36 -1.23
N LEU A 180 6.77 4.75 -1.42
CA LEU A 180 5.63 4.87 -0.51
C LEU A 180 5.44 3.60 0.30
N SER A 181 5.11 3.79 1.58
CA SER A 181 4.80 2.67 2.46
C SER A 181 3.40 2.13 2.14
N ASN A 182 3.32 0.84 1.80
CA ASN A 182 2.08 0.07 1.70
C ASN A 182 2.02 -0.92 2.85
N ARG A 183 1.03 -0.76 3.73
CA ARG A 183 0.74 -1.67 4.85
C ARG A 183 -0.75 -1.81 5.03
N THR A 184 -1.18 -2.90 5.66
CA THR A 184 -2.57 -3.08 6.11
C THR A 184 -2.99 -1.96 7.07
N SER A 185 -2.09 -1.49 7.94
CA SER A 185 -2.28 -0.34 8.80
C SER A 185 -1.06 0.58 8.74
N LEU A 186 -1.28 1.85 8.42
CA LEU A 186 -0.24 2.87 8.37
C LEU A 186 -0.35 3.75 9.61
N ARG A 187 0.77 3.93 10.31
CA ARG A 187 0.86 4.74 11.53
C ARG A 187 2.19 5.49 11.55
N ALA A 188 2.13 6.77 11.89
CA ALA A 188 3.29 7.61 12.07
C ALA A 188 3.06 8.48 13.30
N HIS A 189 4.15 8.78 13.99
CA HIS A 189 4.14 9.66 15.13
C HIS A 189 5.47 10.40 15.20
N GLY A 190 5.48 11.50 15.92
CA GLY A 190 6.70 12.26 16.18
C GLY A 190 6.42 13.44 17.07
N GLU A 191 7.45 14.26 17.22
CA GLU A 191 7.41 15.48 18.03
C GLU A 191 7.91 16.65 17.17
N GLU A 192 7.38 17.84 17.41
CA GLU A 192 7.88 19.07 16.83
C GLU A 192 8.08 20.14 17.88
N PHE A 193 9.28 20.74 17.87
CA PHE A 193 9.67 21.83 18.75
C PHE A 193 9.52 23.18 18.05
N PHE A 194 8.74 24.07 18.64
CA PHE A 194 8.54 25.44 18.18
C PHE A 194 9.29 26.40 19.13
N GLY A 195 10.58 26.60 18.86
CA GLY A 195 11.45 27.42 19.70
C GLY A 195 11.65 28.83 19.19
N GLY A 196 11.18 29.86 19.92
CA GLY A 196 11.56 31.29 19.81
C GLY A 196 11.22 32.02 18.49
N ASN A 197 11.33 31.33 17.35
CA ASN A 197 10.87 31.71 16.02
C ASN A 197 9.54 31.01 15.77
N GLN A 198 8.50 31.53 16.41
CA GLN A 198 7.16 31.02 16.23
C GLN A 198 6.69 31.24 14.80
N LEU A 199 5.80 30.35 14.36
CA LEU A 199 5.02 30.57 13.17
C LEU A 199 4.15 31.81 13.37
N ALA A 200 4.08 32.69 12.36
CA ALA A 200 3.30 33.90 12.47
C ALA A 200 1.85 33.56 12.80
N PHE A 201 1.29 34.24 13.81
CA PHE A 201 -0.06 33.98 14.28
C PHE A 201 -1.10 34.32 13.21
N GLU A 202 -1.98 33.37 12.92
CA GLU A 202 -3.07 33.52 11.96
C GLU A 202 -4.40 33.61 12.71
N ASP A 203 -4.87 34.84 12.93
CA ASP A 203 -6.12 35.12 13.64
C ASP A 203 -7.36 34.79 12.79
N ASP A 204 -8.46 34.39 13.44
CA ASP A 204 -9.76 34.08 12.83
C ASP A 204 -9.73 33.10 11.64
N LYS A 205 -8.71 32.24 11.56
CA LYS A 205 -8.63 31.21 10.51
C LYS A 205 -9.21 29.88 10.94
N LEU A 206 -9.96 29.26 10.03
CA LEU A 206 -10.31 27.85 10.15
C LEU A 206 -9.03 26.99 10.14
N PRO A 207 -9.01 25.84 10.82
CA PRO A 207 -7.86 24.92 10.79
C PRO A 207 -7.42 24.50 9.39
N SER A 208 -8.33 24.47 8.41
CA SER A 208 -8.03 24.20 6.99
C SER A 208 -7.36 25.37 6.25
N ALA A 209 -7.50 26.60 6.76
CA ALA A 209 -6.95 27.81 6.15
C ALA A 209 -5.61 28.26 6.76
N ILE A 210 -5.12 27.58 7.80
CA ILE A 210 -3.79 27.80 8.39
C ILE A 210 -2.71 27.51 7.35
N THR A 211 -1.77 28.44 7.19
CA THR A 211 -0.68 28.39 6.20
C THR A 211 0.71 28.37 6.84
N ASN A 212 0.84 28.86 8.07
CA ASN A 212 2.08 28.79 8.82
C ASN A 212 2.08 27.51 9.66
N PHE A 213 2.76 26.47 9.15
CA PHE A 213 2.93 25.17 9.79
C PHE A 213 4.27 24.54 9.40
N VAL A 214 4.74 23.57 10.19
CA VAL A 214 5.84 22.69 9.82
C VAL A 214 5.26 21.46 9.11
N THR A 215 5.89 21.06 8.01
CA THR A 215 5.51 19.84 7.28
C THR A 215 6.34 18.66 7.78
N LYS A 216 5.68 17.55 8.12
CA LYS A 216 6.32 16.28 8.46
C LYS A 216 6.02 15.24 7.40
N THR A 217 7.08 14.67 6.84
CA THR A 217 6.99 13.63 5.81
C THR A 217 6.58 12.30 6.43
N ILE A 218 5.66 11.62 5.76
CA ILE A 218 5.21 10.26 6.09
C ILE A 218 5.37 9.31 4.89
N ASP A 219 5.27 9.82 3.65
CA ASP A 219 5.41 9.07 2.38
C ASP A 219 4.64 7.73 2.39
N TRP A 220 3.33 7.84 2.52
CA TRP A 220 2.40 6.72 2.53
C TRP A 220 1.75 6.52 1.18
N ALA A 221 1.26 5.31 0.96
CA ALA A 221 0.47 5.02 -0.22
C ALA A 221 -0.97 5.53 -0.11
N ARG A 222 -1.41 5.93 1.08
CA ARG A 222 -2.77 6.43 1.38
C ARG A 222 -2.72 7.66 2.27
N THR A 223 -3.69 8.54 2.10
CA THR A 223 -3.84 9.76 2.89
C THR A 223 -4.32 9.39 4.29
N PRO A 224 -3.71 9.91 5.38
CA PRO A 224 -4.17 9.61 6.73
C PRO A 224 -5.65 9.97 6.91
N LYS A 225 -6.46 9.03 7.39
CA LYS A 225 -7.87 9.29 7.76
C LYS A 225 -7.98 10.06 9.07
N THR A 226 -6.98 9.90 9.94
CA THR A 226 -6.92 10.55 11.23
C THR A 226 -5.56 11.19 11.44
N CYS A 227 -5.58 12.42 11.93
CA CYS A 227 -4.43 13.12 12.45
C CYS A 227 -4.82 13.71 13.80
N SER A 228 -3.98 13.53 14.80
CA SER A 228 -4.25 14.04 16.15
C SER A 228 -2.98 14.55 16.80
N MET A 229 -3.14 15.54 17.66
CA MET A 229 -2.13 15.86 18.67
C MET A 229 -2.13 14.73 19.71
N SER A 230 -0.96 14.21 20.03
CA SER A 230 -0.79 13.12 20.99
C SER A 230 -0.43 13.65 22.38
N ALA A 231 0.35 14.72 22.44
CA ALA A 231 0.76 15.38 23.67
C ALA A 231 1.13 16.85 23.41
N LEU A 232 1.06 17.66 24.47
CA LEU A 232 1.62 18.99 24.56
C LEU A 232 2.54 19.04 25.77
N ASN A 233 3.76 19.55 25.62
CA ASN A 233 4.66 19.76 26.74
C ASN A 233 5.39 21.11 26.61
N ASP A 234 5.85 21.62 27.77
CA ASP A 234 6.60 22.86 27.92
C ASP A 234 5.83 24.11 27.44
N PHE A 235 4.53 24.17 27.78
CA PHE A 235 3.68 25.31 27.47
C PHE A 235 3.90 26.42 28.50
N ALA A 236 4.59 27.47 28.09
CA ALA A 236 4.72 28.71 28.84
C ALA A 236 4.02 29.83 28.06
N GLN A 237 2.88 30.31 28.55
CA GLN A 237 2.21 31.49 28.00
C GLN A 237 2.63 32.71 28.83
N ASN A 238 3.63 33.45 28.37
CA ASN A 238 4.11 34.65 29.06
C ASN A 238 3.39 35.88 28.51
N ALA A 239 2.09 35.99 28.74
CA ALA A 239 1.34 37.05 28.10
C ALA A 239 0.23 37.67 28.97
N PRO A 240 0.04 39.00 28.90
CA PRO A 240 -1.07 39.68 29.56
C PRO A 240 -2.42 39.14 29.03
N SER A 241 -3.49 39.38 29.80
CA SER A 241 -4.86 38.95 29.49
C SER A 241 -5.22 39.18 28.02
N GLY A 242 -5.72 38.14 27.33
CA GLY A 242 -6.16 38.22 25.93
C GLY A 242 -5.21 37.62 24.88
N THR A 243 -4.28 36.75 25.30
CA THR A 243 -3.36 36.08 24.37
C THR A 243 -3.91 34.73 23.95
N GLU A 244 -3.93 34.50 22.63
CA GLU A 244 -4.43 33.28 22.00
C GLU A 244 -3.28 32.45 21.47
N ALA A 245 -3.46 31.14 21.51
CA ALA A 245 -2.55 30.17 20.91
C ALA A 245 -3.34 29.15 20.09
N ASN A 246 -2.84 28.83 18.91
CA ASN A 246 -3.39 27.83 18.01
C ASN A 246 -2.39 26.68 17.88
N ALA A 247 -2.87 25.46 18.12
CA ALA A 247 -2.10 24.24 17.93
C ALA A 247 -2.91 23.24 17.11
N GLY A 248 -2.23 22.43 16.32
CA GLY A 248 -2.93 21.38 15.59
C GLY A 248 -2.05 20.52 14.73
N VAL A 249 -2.67 19.44 14.26
CA VAL A 249 -2.11 18.49 13.30
C VAL A 249 -3.20 18.20 12.26
N ARG A 250 -2.84 18.19 10.98
CA ARG A 250 -3.76 17.78 9.90
C ARG A 250 -3.01 17.04 8.79
N ALA A 251 -3.70 16.16 8.09
CA ALA A 251 -3.19 15.58 6.85
C ALA A 251 -3.14 16.67 5.77
N LEU A 252 -2.05 16.72 5.01
CA LEU A 252 -1.98 17.51 3.77
C LEU A 252 -2.24 16.60 2.57
N SER A 253 -1.61 15.43 2.57
CA SER A 253 -1.74 14.39 1.56
C SER A 253 -1.16 13.09 2.11
N ARG A 254 -1.10 12.04 1.28
CA ARG A 254 -0.33 10.81 1.58
C ARG A 254 1.15 11.05 1.89
N TYR A 255 1.73 12.17 1.46
CA TYR A 255 3.17 12.44 1.65
C TYR A 255 3.48 13.07 3.00
N SER A 256 2.54 13.81 3.58
CA SER A 256 2.85 14.66 4.72
C SER A 256 1.67 15.06 5.57
N VAL A 257 2.00 15.42 6.81
CA VAL A 257 1.11 16.11 7.76
C VAL A 257 1.66 17.50 8.07
N ALA A 258 0.75 18.43 8.34
CA ALA A 258 1.09 19.74 8.88
C ALA A 258 0.94 19.70 10.40
N VAL A 259 1.93 20.24 11.10
CA VAL A 259 1.94 20.46 12.55
C VAL A 259 2.17 21.94 12.79
N TRP A 260 1.38 22.59 13.64
CA TRP A 260 1.56 24.01 13.92
C TRP A 260 1.39 24.34 15.39
N TRP A 261 2.18 25.33 15.81
CA TRP A 261 2.03 26.11 17.02
C TRP A 261 2.15 27.59 16.64
N GLN A 262 1.16 28.38 17.03
CA GLN A 262 1.14 29.82 16.81
C GLN A 262 0.67 30.51 18.08
N SER A 263 1.33 31.57 18.55
CA SER A 263 0.82 32.41 19.63
C SER A 263 1.13 33.88 19.37
N LYS A 264 0.35 34.79 20.00
CA LYS A 264 0.56 36.25 19.89
C LYS A 264 1.80 36.74 20.68
N ALA A 265 2.33 35.95 21.60
CA ALA A 265 3.53 36.23 22.40
C ALA A 265 4.63 35.18 22.15
N SER A 266 5.89 35.53 22.41
CA SER A 266 7.04 34.62 22.28
C SER A 266 6.99 33.51 23.33
N ASP A 267 6.37 32.40 22.96
CA ASP A 267 6.18 31.21 23.77
C ASP A 267 6.93 30.00 23.15
N LEU A 268 7.11 28.95 23.95
CA LEU A 268 7.68 27.68 23.51
C LEU A 268 6.59 26.62 23.54
N ALA A 269 6.70 25.65 22.64
CA ALA A 269 5.86 24.46 22.68
C ALA A 269 6.56 23.27 22.03
N ILE A 270 6.35 22.08 22.61
CA ILE A 270 6.59 20.80 21.96
C ILE A 270 5.23 20.15 21.68
N ILE A 271 4.97 19.85 20.41
CA ILE A 271 3.75 19.16 19.98
C ILE A 271 4.11 17.72 19.59
N GLY A 272 3.56 16.76 20.32
CA GLY A 272 3.49 15.37 19.88
C GLY A 272 2.36 15.22 18.86
N TRP A 273 2.60 14.49 17.77
CA TRP A 273 1.63 14.24 16.72
C TRP A 273 1.53 12.76 16.39
N ASN A 274 0.32 12.34 15.97
CA ASN A 274 0.03 11.02 15.44
C ASN A 274 -0.73 11.16 14.11
N ALA A 275 -0.44 10.28 13.17
CA ALA A 275 -1.21 10.07 11.95
C ALA A 275 -1.55 8.57 11.83
N ALA A 276 -2.75 8.26 11.37
CA ALA A 276 -3.17 6.90 11.06
C ALA A 276 -4.19 6.86 9.92
N ASP A 277 -4.15 5.78 9.13
CA ASP A 277 -5.08 5.46 8.06
C ASP A 277 -6.02 4.29 8.42
#